data_AF-A0A963NZ29-F1
#
_entry.id   AF-A0A963NZ29-F1
#
_cell.length_a   1.000
_cell.length_b   1.000
_cell.length_c   1.000
_cell.angle_alpha   90.00
_cell.angle_beta   90.00
_cell.angle_gamma   90.00
#
_symmetry.space_group_name_H-M   'P 1'
#
loop_
_entity.id
_entity.type
_entity.pdbx_description
1 polymer ?
#
loop_
_entity_poly.entity_id
_entity_poly.type
_entity_poly.pdbx_seq_one_letter_code
_entity_poly.pdbx_strand_id
1 'polypeptide(L)'
;RASLFVDTRGGALGEAGDIVQAIASGAIDEAAIQADLAELCRGDHPGRRTAEEVTVFKSVGAAIEDLVAAELVYERLERSRDPGSGR
;
A
#
# COMPACT_ATOMS: atom_id res chain seq x y z
N ARG A 1 6.93 -19.80 -4.67
CA ARG A 1 5.71 -19.04 -5.06
C ARG A 1 5.32 -18.17 -3.88
N ALA A 2 4.94 -16.91 -4.13
CA ALA A 2 4.59 -15.94 -3.08
C ALA A 2 3.25 -15.28 -3.40
N SER A 3 2.54 -14.80 -2.38
CA SER A 3 1.35 -13.97 -2.51
C SER A 3 1.75 -12.52 -2.67
N LEU A 4 1.37 -11.91 -3.80
CA LEU A 4 1.79 -10.56 -4.19
C LEU A 4 0.70 -9.53 -3.85
N PHE A 5 1.10 -8.49 -3.14
CA PHE A 5 0.29 -7.35 -2.74
C PHE A 5 0.96 -6.06 -3.16
N VAL A 6 0.19 -4.99 -3.38
CA VAL A 6 0.71 -3.70 -3.85
C VAL A 6 0.14 -2.53 -3.04
N ASP A 7 0.77 -1.37 -3.09
CA ASP A 7 0.18 -0.14 -2.54
C ASP A 7 -1.05 0.30 -3.34
N THR A 8 -0.89 0.47 -4.65
CA THR A 8 -1.95 0.75 -5.61
C THR A 8 -1.77 -0.11 -6.85
N ARG A 9 -2.88 -0.62 -7.41
CA ARG A 9 -2.82 -1.38 -8.67
C ARG A 9 -2.31 -0.54 -9.82
N GLY A 10 -2.80 0.69 -9.93
CA GLY A 10 -2.40 1.61 -10.99
C GLY A 10 -0.89 1.89 -10.97
N GLY A 11 -0.33 2.23 -9.80
CA GLY A 11 1.11 2.46 -9.66
C GLY A 11 1.93 1.20 -9.94
N ALA A 12 1.50 0.05 -9.42
CA ALA A 12 2.20 -1.21 -9.66
C ALA A 12 2.23 -1.62 -11.14
N LEU A 13 1.12 -1.45 -11.86
CA LEU A 13 1.03 -1.81 -13.29
C LEU A 13 1.70 -0.77 -14.20
N GLY A 14 1.86 0.47 -13.75
CA GLY A 14 2.49 1.53 -14.53
C GLY A 14 3.99 1.71 -14.28
N GLU A 15 4.43 1.52 -13.04
CA GLU A 15 5.73 2.04 -12.57
C GLU A 15 6.60 0.98 -11.90
N ALA A 16 6.03 -0.11 -11.35
CA ALA A 16 6.79 -1.16 -10.70
C ALA A 16 7.51 -2.02 -11.75
N GLY A 17 8.72 -1.62 -12.13
CA GLY A 17 9.48 -2.28 -13.20
C GLY A 17 9.67 -3.79 -13.01
N ASP A 18 9.77 -4.26 -11.77
CA ASP A 18 9.81 -5.69 -11.42
C ASP A 18 8.51 -6.43 -11.74
N ILE A 19 7.35 -5.82 -11.47
CA ILE A 19 6.03 -6.38 -11.82
C ILE A 19 5.78 -6.28 -13.32
N VAL A 20 6.00 -5.09 -13.90
CA VAL A 20 5.77 -4.83 -15.33
C VAL A 20 6.61 -5.76 -16.20
N GLN A 21 7.89 -5.95 -15.88
CA GLN A 21 8.76 -6.87 -16.63
C GLN A 21 8.38 -8.34 -16.39
N ALA A 22 7.94 -8.72 -15.19
CA ALA A 22 7.46 -10.07 -14.92
C ALA A 22 6.18 -10.41 -15.69
N ILE A 23 5.26 -9.45 -15.85
CA ILE A 23 4.07 -9.59 -16.70
C ILE A 23 4.46 -9.66 -18.17
N ALA A 24 5.31 -8.74 -18.65
CA ALA A 24 5.74 -8.69 -20.04
C ALA A 24 6.49 -9.96 -20.49
N SER A 25 7.22 -10.60 -19.56
CA SER A 25 7.90 -11.89 -19.81
C SER A 25 7.00 -13.12 -19.66
N GLY A 26 5.74 -12.94 -19.23
CA GLY A 26 4.79 -14.03 -18.97
C GLY A 26 5.10 -14.85 -17.72
N ALA A 27 5.98 -14.36 -16.84
CA ALA A 27 6.31 -15.04 -15.58
C ALA A 27 5.14 -14.98 -14.57
N ILE A 28 4.34 -13.91 -14.64
CA ILE A 28 3.08 -13.72 -13.91
C ILE A 28 2.05 -13.04 -14.82
N ASP A 29 0.78 -13.06 -14.43
CA ASP A 29 -0.27 -12.24 -15.02
C ASP A 29 -0.65 -11.08 -14.05
N GLU A 30 -1.47 -10.13 -14.51
CA GLU A 30 -1.98 -9.07 -13.63
C GLU A 30 -2.79 -9.63 -12.45
N ALA A 31 -3.45 -10.77 -12.65
CA ALA A 31 -4.22 -11.46 -11.62
C ALA A 31 -3.35 -12.06 -10.49
N ALA A 32 -2.02 -12.09 -10.66
CA ALA A 32 -1.09 -12.45 -9.60
C ALA A 32 -1.10 -11.44 -8.44
N ILE A 33 -1.53 -10.19 -8.68
CA ILE A 33 -1.74 -9.19 -7.64
C ILE A 33 -3.04 -9.53 -6.89
N GLN A 34 -2.91 -10.04 -5.66
CA GLN A 34 -4.05 -10.55 -4.90
C GLN A 34 -4.88 -9.46 -4.23
N ALA A 35 -4.24 -8.39 -3.75
CA ALA A 35 -4.91 -7.23 -3.18
C ALA A 35 -4.01 -5.99 -3.19
N ASP A 36 -4.62 -4.81 -3.12
CA ASP A 36 -3.93 -3.57 -2.80
C ASP A 36 -4.02 -3.21 -1.31
N LEU A 37 -3.29 -2.18 -0.90
CA LEU A 37 -3.24 -1.75 0.49
C LEU A 37 -4.61 -1.31 1.01
N ALA A 38 -5.47 -0.74 0.15
CA ALA A 38 -6.80 -0.29 0.56
C ALA A 38 -7.71 -1.48 0.88
N GLU A 39 -7.71 -2.52 0.07
CA GLU A 39 -8.47 -3.76 0.33
C GLU A 39 -7.96 -4.48 1.58
N LEU A 40 -6.64 -4.52 1.79
CA LEU A 40 -6.05 -5.12 2.99
C LEU A 40 -6.46 -4.36 4.25
N CYS A 41 -6.39 -3.02 4.23
CA CYS A 41 -6.80 -2.18 5.35
C CYS A 41 -8.30 -2.23 5.65
N ARG A 42 -9.13 -2.47 4.62
CA ARG A 42 -10.59 -2.63 4.78
C ARG A 42 -11.00 -4.03 5.22
N GLY A 43 -10.11 -5.02 5.12
CA GLY A 43 -10.43 -6.42 5.37
C GLY A 43 -11.16 -7.10 4.22
N ASP A 44 -11.17 -6.48 3.03
CA ASP A 44 -11.75 -7.06 1.81
C ASP A 44 -10.92 -8.27 1.33
N HIS A 45 -9.64 -8.32 1.71
CA HIS A 45 -8.78 -9.47 1.56
C HIS A 45 -8.09 -9.82 2.90
N PRO A 46 -8.00 -11.11 3.29
CA PRO A 46 -7.45 -11.51 4.60
C PRO A 46 -5.93 -11.31 4.73
N GLY A 47 -5.26 -10.93 3.64
CA GLY A 47 -3.81 -10.84 3.58
C GLY A 47 -3.14 -12.20 3.72
N ARG A 48 -2.20 -12.32 4.65
CA ARG A 48 -1.51 -13.58 4.99
C ARG A 48 -2.49 -14.57 5.62
N ARG A 49 -2.52 -15.80 5.10
CA ARG A 49 -3.41 -16.87 5.56
C ARG A 49 -2.72 -17.91 6.43
N THR A 50 -1.41 -18.13 6.26
CA THR A 50 -0.64 -19.07 7.08
C THR A 50 0.73 -18.53 7.47
N ALA A 51 1.37 -19.15 8.47
CA ALA A 51 2.69 -18.75 8.93
C ALA A 51 3.78 -19.07 7.89
N GLU A 52 3.60 -20.12 7.11
CA GLU A 52 4.54 -20.60 6.09
C GLU A 52 4.41 -19.85 4.76
N GLU A 53 3.35 -19.06 4.57
CA GLU A 53 3.11 -18.30 3.34
C GLU A 53 4.21 -17.26 3.12
N VAL A 54 4.84 -17.27 1.95
CA VAL A 54 5.72 -16.16 1.54
C VAL A 54 4.84 -15.07 0.96
N THR A 55 4.92 -13.86 1.52
CA THR A 55 4.19 -12.68 1.03
C THR A 55 5.17 -11.64 0.52
N VAL A 56 4.85 -10.99 -0.60
CA VAL A 56 5.58 -9.84 -1.12
C VAL A 56 4.63 -8.66 -1.18
N PHE A 57 5.02 -7.55 -0.57
CA PHE A 57 4.35 -6.28 -0.73
C PHE A 57 5.25 -5.38 -1.55
N LYS A 58 4.78 -4.94 -2.72
CA LYS A 58 5.51 -4.02 -3.60
C LYS A 58 4.87 -2.65 -3.55
N SER A 59 5.66 -1.64 -3.22
CA SER A 59 5.24 -0.24 -3.23
C SER A 59 6.10 0.56 -4.22
N VAL A 60 5.43 1.46 -4.95
CA VAL A 60 6.03 2.52 -5.79
C VAL A 60 5.83 3.90 -5.18
N GLY A 61 4.89 4.02 -4.23
CA GLY A 61 4.49 5.24 -3.55
C GLY A 61 3.15 5.75 -4.06
N ALA A 62 2.30 6.24 -3.15
CA ALA A 62 1.06 6.90 -3.50
C ALA A 62 0.98 8.29 -2.85
N ALA A 63 0.68 9.33 -3.63
CA ALA A 63 0.66 10.73 -3.15
C ALA A 63 -0.31 10.97 -1.96
N ILE A 64 -1.33 10.12 -1.81
CA ILE A 64 -2.23 10.17 -0.66
C ILE A 64 -1.52 9.84 0.67
N GLU A 65 -0.51 8.97 0.64
CA GLU A 65 0.29 8.60 1.81
C GLU A 65 1.07 9.81 2.32
N ASP A 66 1.68 10.57 1.40
CA ASP A 66 2.39 11.82 1.72
C ASP A 66 1.44 12.88 2.27
N LEU A 67 0.27 13.05 1.65
CA LEU A 67 -0.73 14.02 2.07
C LEU A 67 -1.23 13.73 3.49
N VAL A 68 -1.61 12.48 3.77
CA VAL A 68 -2.09 12.07 5.10
C VAL A 68 -0.98 12.22 6.15
N ALA A 69 0.27 11.91 5.80
CA ALA A 69 1.40 12.12 6.69
C ALA A 69 1.61 13.62 7.00
N ALA A 70 1.50 14.48 5.99
CA ALA A 70 1.62 15.94 6.15
C ALA A 70 0.49 16.51 7.02
N GLU A 71 -0.75 16.11 6.78
CA GLU A 71 -1.91 16.49 7.60
C GLU A 71 -1.72 16.06 9.05
N LEU A 72 -1.30 14.81 9.29
CA LEU A 72 -1.07 14.29 10.63
C LEU A 72 -0.02 15.11 11.40
N VAL A 73 1.07 15.49 10.74
CA VAL A 73 2.12 16.34 11.34
C VAL A 73 1.57 17.74 11.61
N TYR A 74 0.89 18.33 10.63
CA TYR A 74 0.30 19.66 10.74
C TYR A 74 -0.67 19.76 11.92
N GLU A 75 -1.62 18.84 12.02
CA GLU A 75 -2.59 18.83 13.11
C GLU A 75 -1.93 18.65 14.50
N ARG A 76 -0.87 17.84 14.60
CA ARG A 76 -0.13 17.67 15.86
C ARG A 76 0.54 18.97 16.29
N LEU A 77 1.06 19.74 15.35
CA LEU A 77 1.66 21.05 15.63
C LEU A 77 0.61 22.06 16.06
N GLU A 78 -0.53 22.11 15.38
CA GLU A 78 -1.64 23.02 15.76
C GLU A 78 -2.17 22.70 17.16
N ARG A 79 -2.38 21.43 17.50
CA ARG A 79 -2.76 21.02 18.87
C ARG A 79 -1.71 21.34 19.93
N SER A 80 -0.43 21.37 19.57
CA SER A 80 0.66 21.70 20.49
C SER A 80 0.87 23.20 20.66
N ARG A 81 0.42 24.00 19.68
CA ARG A 81 0.46 25.47 19.71
C ARG A 81 -0.65 26.10 20.56
N ASP A 82 -1.75 25.37 20.75
CA ASP A 82 -2.86 25.78 21.61
C ASP A 82 -3.16 24.73 22.70
N PRO A 83 -2.41 24.73 23.81
CA PRO A 83 -2.70 23.84 24.94
C PRO A 83 -3.96 24.25 25.72
N GLY A 84 -4.66 25.34 25.33
CA GLY A 84 -5.75 25.96 26.08
C GLY A 84 -7.16 25.79 25.50
N SER A 85 -7.32 25.21 24.31
CA SER A 85 -8.64 24.98 23.68
C SER A 85 -9.18 23.55 23.89
N GLY A 86 -8.91 22.99 25.07
CA GLY A 86 -9.67 21.86 25.60
C GLY A 86 -10.95 22.38 26.23
N ARG A 87 -12.10 21.79 25.87
CA ARG A 87 -13.41 22.03 26.51
C ARG A 87 -13.36 22.04 28.03
#